data_AF-A0A6J1F7N7-F1
#
_entry.id   AF-A0A6J1F7N7-F1
#
_cell.length_a   1.000
_cell.length_b   1.000
_cell.length_c   1.000
_cell.angle_alpha   90.00
_cell.angle_beta   90.00
_cell.angle_gamma   90.00
#
_symmetry.space_group_name_H-M   'P 1'
#
loop_
_entity.id
_entity.type
_entity.pdbx_description
1 polymer ?
#
loop_
_entity_poly.entity_id
_entity_poly.type
_entity_poly.pdbx_seq_one_letter_code
_entity_poly.pdbx_strand_id
1 'polypeptide(L)'
;MSSYVEAAPGQNEAVFQDQKGIECGQWEPIVNIMDPYVQELGRFAVMENNKNTRGHLKFICVIKGWTQVVAGKNYRLIIEACNGLGFPGTYEAIVYVKPWEQTWELIEFIPLLRN
;
A
#
# COMPACT_ATOMS: atom_id res chain seq x y z
N MET A 1 -45.77 2.31 27.63
CA MET A 1 -45.98 1.86 26.23
C MET A 1 -45.00 2.59 25.35
N SER A 2 -44.35 1.83 24.47
CA SER A 2 -43.44 2.24 23.39
C SER A 2 -41.99 2.58 23.77
N SER A 3 -40.96 1.98 23.19
CA SER A 3 -40.72 0.65 22.60
C SER A 3 -39.24 0.69 22.20
N TYR A 4 -38.44 -0.22 22.73
CA TYR A 4 -37.06 -0.43 22.34
C TYR A 4 -37.02 -0.76 20.85
N VAL A 5 -36.19 -0.07 20.06
CA VAL A 5 -35.98 -0.40 18.64
C VAL A 5 -34.71 -1.23 18.58
N GLU A 6 -34.85 -2.53 18.33
CA GLU A 6 -33.72 -3.41 18.06
C GLU A 6 -33.12 -3.09 16.68
N ALA A 7 -31.79 -2.97 16.60
CA ALA A 7 -31.10 -2.90 15.33
C ALA A 7 -31.15 -4.28 14.66
N ALA A 8 -31.66 -4.33 13.43
CA ALA A 8 -31.77 -5.57 12.66
C ALA A 8 -30.39 -6.21 12.43
N PRO A 9 -30.22 -7.52 12.69
CA PRO A 9 -28.99 -8.23 12.38
C PRO A 9 -28.94 -8.59 10.89
N GLY A 10 -27.85 -8.18 10.24
CA GLY A 10 -27.40 -8.73 8.96
C GLY A 10 -28.12 -8.18 7.73
N GLN A 11 -27.41 -7.39 6.93
CA GLN A 11 -27.47 -7.38 5.45
C GLN A 11 -26.46 -6.39 4.85
N ASN A 12 -25.22 -6.38 5.35
CA ASN A 12 -24.06 -5.89 4.60
C ASN A 12 -23.61 -6.93 3.55
N GLU A 13 -24.55 -7.74 3.06
CA GLU A 13 -24.34 -8.77 2.05
C GLU A 13 -24.55 -8.16 0.67
N ALA A 14 -23.61 -8.47 -0.24
CA ALA A 14 -23.43 -7.99 -1.61
C ALA A 14 -22.61 -6.68 -1.67
N VAL A 15 -21.33 -6.67 -2.05
CA VAL A 15 -20.75 -7.37 -3.20
C VAL A 15 -19.26 -7.68 -2.92
N PHE A 16 -18.97 -8.84 -2.32
CA PHE A 16 -17.68 -9.50 -2.55
C PHE A 16 -17.88 -10.37 -3.80
N GLN A 17 -17.57 -9.83 -4.98
CA GLN A 17 -17.62 -10.66 -6.19
C GLN A 17 -16.54 -11.73 -6.11
N ASP A 18 -16.97 -12.95 -6.42
CA ASP A 18 -16.18 -14.16 -6.63
C ASP A 18 -14.95 -13.95 -7.53
N GLN A 19 -13.82 -13.57 -6.93
CA GLN A 19 -12.51 -13.86 -7.50
C GLN A 19 -11.70 -14.65 -6.47
N LYS A 20 -11.88 -15.97 -6.54
CA LYS A 20 -10.91 -17.00 -6.15
C LYS A 20 -10.22 -16.74 -4.78
N GLY A 21 -10.92 -17.12 -3.71
CA GLY A 21 -10.43 -17.26 -2.32
C GLY A 21 -9.08 -16.61 -2.02
N ILE A 22 -9.09 -15.31 -1.68
CA ILE A 22 -7.90 -14.60 -1.21
C ILE A 22 -7.58 -15.13 0.19
N GLU A 23 -6.65 -16.08 0.27
CA GLU A 23 -6.13 -16.57 1.54
C GLU A 23 -5.35 -15.45 2.24
N CYS A 24 -5.79 -15.06 3.44
CA CYS A 24 -5.06 -14.09 4.26
C CYS A 24 -3.60 -14.54 4.40
N GLY A 25 -2.65 -13.67 4.06
CA GLY A 25 -1.23 -13.94 4.15
C GLY A 25 -0.52 -14.27 2.83
N GLN A 26 -1.22 -14.53 1.72
CA GLN A 26 -0.54 -14.69 0.43
C GLN A 26 -0.22 -13.33 -0.21
N TRP A 27 0.97 -13.19 -0.82
CA TRP A 27 1.32 -12.05 -1.67
C TRP A 27 0.80 -12.25 -3.09
N GLU A 28 0.05 -11.28 -3.59
CA GLU A 28 -0.51 -11.28 -4.93
C GLU A 28 0.07 -10.12 -5.75
N PRO A 29 0.47 -10.34 -7.01
CA PRO A 29 0.99 -9.27 -7.86
C PRO A 29 -0.10 -8.23 -8.16
N ILE A 30 0.28 -6.95 -8.09
CA ILE A 30 -0.60 -5.85 -8.50
C ILE A 30 -0.69 -5.83 -10.03
N VAL A 31 -1.91 -5.98 -10.56
CA VAL A 31 -2.15 -6.01 -12.01
C VAL A 31 -1.91 -4.66 -12.66
N ASN A 32 -2.49 -3.59 -12.10
CA ASN A 32 -2.33 -2.23 -12.62
C ASN A 32 -1.37 -1.43 -11.74
N ILE A 33 -0.08 -1.45 -12.09
CA ILE A 33 0.94 -0.66 -11.39
C ILE A 33 0.72 0.85 -11.61
N MET A 34 0.15 1.24 -12.75
CA MET A 34 -0.12 2.65 -13.09
C MET A 34 -1.40 3.19 -12.43
N ASP A 35 -2.06 2.39 -11.58
CA ASP A 35 -3.16 2.87 -10.77
C ASP A 35 -2.71 4.09 -9.94
N PRO A 36 -3.42 5.24 -10.01
CA PRO A 36 -3.06 6.44 -9.27
C PRO A 36 -2.89 6.20 -7.77
N TYR A 37 -3.67 5.28 -7.18
CA TYR A 37 -3.58 4.92 -5.77
C TYR A 37 -2.26 4.21 -5.45
N VAL A 38 -1.83 3.28 -6.30
CA VAL A 38 -0.55 2.57 -6.14
C VAL A 38 0.63 3.56 -6.28
N GLN A 39 0.54 4.48 -7.24
CA GLN A 39 1.55 5.53 -7.40
C GLN A 39 1.59 6.49 -6.20
N GLU A 40 0.44 6.78 -5.59
CA GLU A 40 0.37 7.62 -4.38
C GLU A 40 1.00 6.91 -3.16
N LEU A 41 0.78 5.61 -2.99
CA LEU A 41 1.47 4.83 -1.95
C LEU A 41 2.99 4.85 -2.13
N GLY A 42 3.46 4.79 -3.38
CA GLY A 42 4.89 4.94 -3.70
C GLY A 42 5.42 6.34 -3.35
N ARG A 43 4.67 7.40 -3.68
CA ARG A 43 5.02 8.79 -3.29
C ARG A 43 5.08 8.95 -1.78
N PHE A 44 4.08 8.43 -1.07
CA PHE A 44 4.01 8.42 0.38
C PHE A 44 5.24 7.73 1.00
N ALA A 45 5.62 6.55 0.49
CA ALA A 45 6.77 5.82 0.99
C ALA A 45 8.09 6.62 0.87
N VAL A 46 8.31 7.27 -0.27
CA VAL A 46 9.50 8.13 -0.48
C VAL A 46 9.46 9.35 0.45
N MET A 47 8.31 10.00 0.58
CA MET A 47 8.12 11.15 1.46
C MET A 47 8.41 10.80 2.93
N GLU A 48 7.81 9.72 3.44
CA GLU A 48 7.97 9.31 4.84
C GLU A 48 9.40 8.82 5.12
N ASN A 49 10.02 8.12 4.17
CA ASN A 49 11.44 7.77 4.27
C ASN A 49 12.33 9.02 4.36
N ASN A 50 12.11 10.02 3.50
CA ASN A 50 12.88 11.26 3.54
C ASN A 50 12.71 11.99 4.88
N LYS A 51 11.50 12.01 5.44
CA LYS A 51 11.23 12.59 6.76
C LYS A 51 11.99 11.85 7.87
N ASN A 52 12.02 10.52 7.83
CA ASN A 52 12.69 9.69 8.85
C ASN A 52 14.22 9.72 8.75
N THR A 53 14.77 9.73 7.53
CA THR A 53 16.21 9.65 7.28
C THR A 53 16.87 11.01 7.03
N ARG A 54 16.07 12.09 6.98
CA ARG A 54 16.49 13.42 6.46
C ARG A 54 17.05 13.33 5.04
N GLY A 55 16.49 12.43 4.23
CA GLY A 55 16.86 12.21 2.84
C GLY A 55 16.22 13.21 1.87
N HIS A 56 16.65 13.15 0.61
CA HIS A 56 16.18 14.02 -0.48
C HIS A 56 15.85 13.23 -1.75
N LEU A 57 15.27 12.03 -1.59
CA LEU A 57 14.81 11.23 -2.73
C LEU A 57 13.60 11.88 -3.39
N LYS A 58 13.56 11.87 -4.73
CA LYS A 58 12.44 12.33 -5.54
C LYS A 58 11.80 11.11 -6.20
N PHE A 59 10.53 10.86 -5.87
CA PHE A 59 9.75 9.78 -6.48
C PHE A 59 9.67 9.94 -8.00
N ILE A 60 9.88 8.86 -8.74
CA ILE A 60 9.64 8.78 -10.19
C ILE A 60 8.36 8.00 -10.45
N CYS A 61 8.35 6.71 -10.13
CA CYS A 61 7.21 5.83 -10.30
C CYS A 61 7.34 4.55 -9.46
N VAL A 62 6.22 3.85 -9.30
CA VAL A 62 6.23 2.42 -8.93
C VAL A 62 6.42 1.61 -10.21
N ILE A 63 7.35 0.65 -10.20
CA ILE A 63 7.65 -0.21 -11.35
C ILE A 63 7.09 -1.64 -11.19
N LYS A 64 6.94 -2.11 -9.95
CA LYS A 64 6.34 -3.41 -9.61
C LYS A 64 5.72 -3.35 -8.21
N GLY A 65 4.82 -4.26 -7.91
CA GLY A 65 4.34 -4.40 -6.54
C GLY A 65 3.45 -5.61 -6.33
N TRP A 66 3.25 -5.90 -5.05
CA TRP A 66 2.42 -6.98 -4.55
C TRP A 66 1.56 -6.49 -3.40
N THR A 67 0.41 -7.12 -3.21
CA THR A 67 -0.47 -6.90 -2.08
C THR A 67 -0.65 -8.16 -1.27
N GLN A 68 -0.83 -8.00 0.04
CA GLN A 68 -1.14 -9.09 0.94
C GLN A 68 -2.26 -8.65 1.88
N VAL A 69 -3.31 -9.46 1.97
CA VAL A 69 -4.41 -9.25 2.92
C VAL A 69 -4.00 -9.81 4.28
N VAL A 70 -4.12 -8.98 5.31
CA VAL A 70 -3.87 -9.31 6.73
C VAL A 70 -5.04 -8.75 7.56
N ALA A 71 -4.84 -8.37 8.81
CA ALA A 71 -5.76 -7.48 9.53
C ALA A 71 -5.69 -6.04 8.98
N GLY A 72 -5.79 -5.87 7.65
CA GLY A 72 -5.47 -4.67 6.87
C GLY A 72 -4.92 -5.10 5.50
N LYS A 73 -4.16 -4.24 4.82
CA LYS A 73 -3.51 -4.60 3.54
C LYS A 73 -2.08 -4.09 3.48
N ASN A 74 -1.14 -4.99 3.26
CA ASN A 74 0.24 -4.62 2.95
C ASN A 74 0.40 -4.40 1.44
N TYR A 75 1.19 -3.39 1.08
CA TYR A 75 1.66 -3.13 -0.27
C TYR A 75 3.18 -3.20 -0.27
N ARG A 76 3.74 -4.21 -0.93
CA ARG A 76 5.18 -4.27 -1.24
C ARG A 76 5.39 -3.65 -2.60
N LEU A 77 6.09 -2.54 -2.67
CA LEU A 77 6.29 -1.74 -3.87
C LEU A 77 7.76 -1.68 -4.23
N ILE A 78 8.07 -1.88 -5.50
CA ILE A 78 9.37 -1.56 -6.07
C ILE A 78 9.26 -0.18 -6.72
N ILE A 79 10.01 0.77 -6.19
CA ILE A 79 9.93 2.19 -6.49
C ILE A 79 11.22 2.62 -7.19
N GLU A 80 11.09 3.39 -8.26
CA GLU A 80 12.20 4.16 -8.81
C GLU A 80 12.16 5.59 -8.25
N ALA A 81 13.30 6.07 -7.75
CA ALA A 81 13.45 7.42 -7.24
C ALA A 81 14.84 7.98 -7.53
N CYS A 82 14.96 9.29 -7.74
CA CYS A 82 16.24 9.96 -7.93
C CYS A 82 16.75 10.54 -6.62
N ASN A 83 18.05 10.44 -6.36
CA ASN A 83 18.67 11.18 -5.27
C ASN A 83 18.78 12.69 -5.58
N GLY A 84 19.25 13.48 -4.62
CA GLY A 84 19.41 14.94 -4.79
C GLY A 84 20.36 15.35 -5.92
N LEU A 85 21.22 14.44 -6.39
CA LEU A 85 22.14 14.65 -7.51
C LEU A 85 21.54 14.22 -8.87
N GLY A 86 20.31 13.68 -8.88
CA GLY A 86 19.62 13.24 -10.08
C GLY A 86 19.95 11.81 -10.54
N PHE A 87 20.71 11.03 -9.76
CA PHE A 87 20.97 9.63 -10.08
C PHE A 87 19.77 8.76 -9.67
N PRO A 88 19.19 7.97 -10.59
CA PRO A 88 18.10 7.07 -10.28
C PRO A 88 18.59 5.87 -9.46
N GLY A 89 17.79 5.48 -8.48
CA GLY A 89 17.93 4.28 -7.67
C GLY A 89 16.60 3.53 -7.60
N THR A 90 16.69 2.24 -7.29
CA THR A 90 15.51 1.40 -7.08
C THR A 90 15.43 1.03 -5.60
N TYR A 91 14.21 1.03 -5.06
CA TYR A 91 13.95 0.83 -3.65
C TYR A 91 12.78 -0.15 -3.50
N GLU A 92 12.83 -1.00 -2.47
CA GLU A 92 11.67 -1.75 -2.01
C GLU A 92 11.06 -1.00 -0.82
N ALA A 93 9.74 -0.83 -0.84
CA ALA A 93 8.99 -0.27 0.27
C ALA A 93 7.83 -1.18 0.66
N ILE A 94 7.57 -1.30 1.95
CA ILE A 94 6.35 -1.95 2.47
C ILE A 94 5.50 -0.86 3.13
N VAL A 95 4.29 -0.67 2.59
CA VAL A 95 3.30 0.25 3.13
C VAL A 95 2.11 -0.54 3.66
N TYR A 96 1.77 -0.32 4.91
CA TYR A 96 0.59 -0.89 5.54
C TYR A 96 -0.58 0.08 5.46
N VAL A 97 -1.72 -0.40 4.96
CA VAL A 97 -2.94 0.37 4.79
C VAL A 97 -4.03 -0.22 5.67
N LYS A 98 -4.67 0.66 6.46
CA LYS A 98 -5.89 0.34 7.23
C LYS A 98 -7.08 1.07 6.61
N PRO A 99 -7.88 0.39 5.76
CA PRO A 99 -8.97 1.06 5.02
C PRO A 99 -10.02 1.72 5.93
N TRP A 100 -10.33 1.12 7.08
CA TRP A 100 -11.32 1.65 8.03
C TRP A 100 -10.84 2.87 8.81
N GLU A 101 -9.53 3.08 8.91
CA GLU A 101 -8.93 4.26 9.57
C GLU A 101 -8.46 5.31 8.55
N GLN A 102 -8.46 4.97 7.26
CA GLN A 102 -7.90 5.80 6.18
C GLN A 102 -6.44 6.22 6.45
N THR A 103 -5.67 5.35 7.13
CA THR A 103 -4.27 5.60 7.47
C THR A 103 -3.32 4.73 6.65
N TRP A 104 -2.15 5.29 6.35
CA TRP A 104 -1.02 4.60 5.74
C TRP A 104 0.18 4.69 6.68
N GLU A 105 0.93 3.60 6.75
CA GLU A 105 2.14 3.50 7.58
C GLU A 105 3.27 2.92 6.75
N LEU A 106 4.42 3.59 6.75
CA LEU A 106 5.63 3.06 6.13
C LEU A 106 6.26 2.06 7.10
N ILE A 107 6.25 0.79 6.74
CA ILE A 107 6.82 -0.29 7.55
C ILE A 107 8.31 -0.44 7.26
N GLU A 108 8.67 -0.41 5.96
CA GLU A 108 10.04 -0.67 5.52
C GLU A 108 10.37 0.12 4.25
N PHE A 109 11.62 0.56 4.12
CA PHE A 109 12.15 1.21 2.92
C PHE A 109 13.63 0.85 2.75
N ILE A 110 13.97 0.05 1.75
CA ILE A 110 15.31 -0.49 1.54
C ILE A 110 15.80 -0.16 0.12
N PRO A 111 17.03 0.37 -0.06
CA PRO A 111 17.65 0.49 -1.38
C PRO A 111 17.97 -0.89 -1.96
N LEU A 112 17.56 -1.12 -3.20
CA LEU A 112 17.92 -2.32 -3.95
C LEU A 112 19.23 -2.05 -4.70
N LEU A 113 20.24 -2.87 -4.44
CA LEU A 113 21.49 -2.84 -5.20
C LEU A 113 21.20 -3.31 -6.63
N ARG A 114 21.61 -2.51 -7.63
CA ARG A 114 21.72 -3.00 -9.01
C ARG A 114 23.01 -3.82 -9.10
N ASN A 115 22.87 -5.14 -9.29
CA ASN A 115 23.98 -6.03 -9.67
C ASN A 115 24.38 -5.83 -11.14
#